data_AF-A0A1B0BA62-F1
#
_entry.id   AF-A0A1B0BA62-F1
#
_cell.length_a   1.000
_cell.length_b   1.000
_cell.length_c   1.000
_cell.angle_alpha   90.00
_cell.angle_beta   90.00
_cell.angle_gamma   90.00
#
_symmetry.space_group_name_H-M   'P 1'
#
loop_
_entity.id
_entity.type
_entity.pdbx_description
1 polymer ?
#
loop_
_entity_poly.entity_id
_entity_poly.type
_entity_poly.pdbx_seq_one_letter_code
_entity_poly.pdbx_strand_id
1 'polypeptide(L)'
;MFYGKSICNQASHFSGGLAFCKTLNRTFVVPPWVEYRKAETRSKQVRLDSYFSLDPIKEHHRIILITDFMSEVTYKLSLKKNAFNFVR
;
A
#
# COMPACT_ATOMS: atom_id res chain seq x y z
N MET A 1 -21.69 7.59 -11.56
CA MET A 1 -20.95 6.94 -12.65
C MET A 1 -19.47 7.24 -12.46
N PHE A 2 -18.71 6.28 -11.93
CA PHE A 2 -17.29 6.40 -11.64
C PHE A 2 -16.49 6.20 -12.94
N TYR A 3 -16.14 7.29 -13.62
CA TYR A 3 -15.26 7.23 -14.79
C TYR A 3 -13.82 7.03 -14.34
N GLY A 4 -13.20 5.88 -14.66
CA GLY A 4 -11.73 5.78 -14.67
C GLY A 4 -11.13 4.44 -14.25
N LYS A 5 -11.48 3.90 -13.08
CA LYS A 5 -11.02 2.58 -12.58
C LYS A 5 -12.03 2.09 -11.56
N SER A 6 -12.70 0.98 -11.85
CA SER A 6 -13.63 0.39 -10.89
C SER A 6 -12.86 -0.21 -9.72
N ILE A 7 -13.46 -0.16 -8.54
CA ILE A 7 -12.95 -0.86 -7.35
C ILE A 7 -12.75 -2.35 -7.64
N CYS A 8 -13.62 -2.93 -8.49
CA CYS A 8 -13.52 -4.31 -8.95
C CYS A 8 -12.22 -4.58 -9.72
N ASN A 9 -11.82 -3.69 -10.64
CA ASN A 9 -10.53 -3.84 -11.34
C ASN A 9 -9.34 -3.81 -10.37
N GLN A 10 -9.39 -2.90 -9.39
CA GLN A 10 -8.34 -2.80 -8.37
C GLN A 10 -8.31 -4.04 -7.47
N ALA A 11 -9.47 -4.60 -7.11
CA ALA A 11 -9.58 -5.83 -6.33
C ALA A 11 -9.02 -7.04 -7.08
N SER A 12 -9.31 -7.17 -8.38
CA SER A 12 -8.73 -8.24 -9.22
C SER A 12 -7.20 -8.16 -9.26
N HIS A 13 -6.63 -6.96 -9.41
CA HIS A 13 -5.18 -6.76 -9.36
C HIS A 13 -4.59 -7.07 -7.98
N PHE A 14 -5.29 -6.70 -6.91
CA PHE A 14 -4.89 -7.02 -5.54
C PHE A 14 -4.77 -8.54 -5.33
N SER A 15 -5.79 -9.31 -5.73
CA SER A 15 -5.76 -10.78 -5.61
C SER A 15 -4.62 -11.41 -6.41
N GLY A 16 -4.38 -10.93 -7.64
CA GLY A 16 -3.26 -11.40 -8.46
C GLY A 16 -1.90 -11.08 -7.83
N GLY A 17 -1.73 -9.87 -7.30
CA GLY A 17 -0.51 -9.45 -6.60
C GLY A 17 -0.25 -10.25 -5.33
N LEU A 18 -1.30 -10.52 -4.55
CA LEU A 18 -1.21 -11.34 -3.34
C LEU A 18 -0.76 -12.77 -3.67
N ALA A 19 -1.36 -13.40 -4.68
CA ALA A 19 -0.98 -14.73 -5.12
C ALA A 19 0.48 -14.77 -5.62
N PHE A 20 0.89 -13.77 -6.40
CA PHE A 20 2.26 -13.65 -6.89
C PHE A 20 3.29 -13.51 -5.76
N CYS A 21 3.05 -12.62 -4.81
CA CYS A 21 3.93 -12.43 -3.66
C CYS A 21 4.00 -13.66 -2.76
N LYS A 22 2.88 -14.40 -2.63
CA LYS A 22 2.85 -15.68 -1.92
C LYS A 22 3.75 -16.71 -2.59
N THR A 23 3.65 -16.87 -3.90
CA THR A 23 4.50 -17.78 -4.68
C THR A 23 5.99 -17.45 -4.54
N LEU A 24 6.35 -16.16 -4.48
CA LEU A 24 7.73 -15.71 -4.29
C LEU A 24 8.19 -15.68 -2.82
N ASN A 25 7.31 -16.01 -1.88
CA ASN A 25 7.55 -15.87 -0.44
C ASN A 25 8.09 -14.47 -0.06
N ARG A 26 7.60 -13.42 -0.72
CA ARG A 26 7.95 -12.01 -0.45
C ARG A 26 6.80 -11.30 0.22
N THR A 27 7.10 -10.40 1.16
CA THR A 27 6.08 -9.56 1.79
C THR A 27 5.39 -8.72 0.72
N PHE A 28 4.07 -8.79 0.66
CA PHE A 28 3.29 -8.01 -0.29
C PHE A 28 3.07 -6.61 0.28
N VAL A 29 3.62 -5.60 -0.39
CA VAL A 29 3.36 -4.20 -0.05
C VAL A 29 2.09 -3.75 -0.77
N VAL A 30 1.05 -3.52 0.00
CA VAL A 30 -0.30 -3.31 -0.47
C VAL A 30 -0.51 -1.85 -0.86
N PRO A 31 -0.91 -1.54 -2.10
CA PRO A 31 -1.19 -0.18 -2.52
C PRO A 31 -2.53 0.33 -1.94
N PRO A 32 -2.74 1.65 -1.86
CA PRO A 32 -4.03 2.23 -1.52
C PRO A 32 -5.06 1.98 -2.64
N TRP A 33 -6.32 2.12 -2.28
CA TRP A 33 -7.39 2.33 -3.22
C TRP A 33 -7.26 3.68 -3.91
N VAL A 34 -7.52 3.70 -5.21
CA VAL A 34 -7.60 4.93 -6.00
C VAL A 34 -9.08 5.27 -6.20
N GLU A 35 -9.53 6.34 -5.57
CA GLU A 35 -10.88 6.86 -5.70
C GLU A 35 -10.91 8.08 -6.62
N TYR A 36 -11.91 8.10 -7.49
CA TYR A 36 -12.21 9.22 -8.38
C TYR A 36 -13.54 9.82 -7.94
N ARG A 37 -13.52 11.07 -7.48
CA ARG A 37 -14.71 11.81 -7.06
C ARG A 37 -15.12 12.79 -8.15
N LYS A 38 -16.41 12.83 -8.47
CA LYS A 38 -16.96 13.79 -9.42
C LYS A 38 -16.79 15.19 -8.81
N ALA A 39 -16.10 16.09 -9.52
CA ALA A 39 -15.66 17.44 -9.11
C ALA A 39 -14.25 17.56 -8.49
N GLU A 40 -13.50 16.46 -8.28
CA GLU A 40 -12.09 16.54 -7.88
C GLU A 40 -11.18 16.25 -9.08
N THR A 41 -10.24 17.15 -9.36
CA THR A 41 -9.25 16.99 -10.45
C THR A 41 -8.22 15.90 -10.14
N ARG A 42 -7.98 15.63 -8.86
CA ARG A 42 -6.99 14.66 -8.40
C ARG A 42 -7.68 13.41 -7.87
N SER A 43 -7.05 12.25 -8.10
CA SER A 43 -7.47 11.02 -7.45
C SER A 43 -7.14 11.06 -5.96
N LYS A 44 -8.05 10.51 -5.14
CA LYS A 44 -7.81 10.33 -3.72
C LYS A 44 -7.24 8.94 -3.49
N GLN A 45 -6.12 8.88 -2.78
CA GLN A 45 -5.52 7.62 -2.33
C GLN A 45 -6.09 7.28 -0.96
N VAL A 46 -6.81 6.16 -0.86
CA VAL A 46 -7.49 5.72 0.37
C VAL A 46 -6.84 4.43 0.86
N ARG A 47 -6.54 4.33 2.16
CA ARG A 47 -5.86 3.14 2.68
C ARG A 47 -6.72 1.90 2.48
N LEU A 48 -6.07 0.77 2.21
CA LEU A 48 -6.78 -0.48 1.91
C LEU A 48 -7.70 -0.92 3.06
N ASP A 49 -7.22 -0.75 4.29
CA ASP A 49 -7.90 -1.08 5.55
C ASP A 49 -9.08 -0.16 5.90
N SER A 50 -9.38 0.85 5.08
CA SER A 50 -10.53 1.75 5.32
C SER A 50 -11.88 1.08 5.09
N TYR A 51 -11.91 -0.01 4.31
CA TYR A 51 -13.15 -0.68 3.90
C TYR A 51 -13.32 -2.09 4.47
N PHE A 52 -12.24 -2.75 4.88
CA PHE A 52 -12.26 -4.11 5.42
C PHE A 52 -11.02 -4.37 6.28
N SER A 53 -11.15 -5.31 7.22
CA SER A 53 -9.99 -5.75 8.01
C SER A 53 -9.01 -6.55 7.14
N LEU A 54 -7.73 -6.33 7.39
CA LEU A 54 -6.63 -7.06 6.75
C LEU A 54 -6.20 -8.30 7.55
N ASP A 55 -6.74 -8.51 8.74
CA ASP A 55 -6.28 -9.58 9.63
C ASP A 55 -6.42 -10.98 9.02
N PRO A 56 -7.55 -11.34 8.36
CA PRO A 56 -7.66 -12.64 7.68
C PRO A 56 -6.62 -12.82 6.55
N ILE A 57 -6.20 -11.72 5.93
CA ILE A 57 -5.21 -11.76 4.84
C ILE A 57 -3.80 -11.93 5.43
N LYS A 58 -3.51 -11.31 6.58
CA LYS A 58 -2.24 -11.47 7.31
C LYS A 58 -2.02 -12.89 7.82
N GLU A 59 -3.10 -13.60 8.19
CA GLU A 59 -3.04 -15.02 8.55
C GLU A 59 -2.60 -15.90 7.37
N HIS A 60 -2.93 -15.49 6.14
CA HIS A 60 -2.66 -16.25 4.94
C HIS A 60 -1.27 -15.96 4.33
N HIS A 61 -0.85 -14.70 4.30
CA HIS A 61 0.46 -14.28 3.77
C HIS A 61 0.93 -12.96 4.39
N ARG A 62 2.25 -12.73 4.39
CA ARG A 62 2.82 -11.49 4.93
C ARG A 62 2.44 -10.30 4.04
N ILE A 63 1.69 -9.37 4.61
CA ILE A 63 1.28 -8.13 3.97
C ILE A 63 1.65 -6.92 4.84
N ILE A 64 1.94 -5.79 4.20
CA ILE A 64 2.14 -4.49 4.86
C ILE A 64 1.50 -3.41 4.00
N LEU A 65 0.84 -2.44 4.61
CA LEU A 65 0.30 -1.30 3.87
C LEU A 65 1.44 -0.41 3.38
N ILE A 66 1.34 0.12 2.15
CA ILE A 66 2.38 1.00 1.60
C ILE A 66 2.59 2.24 2.47
N THR A 67 1.54 2.76 3.11
CA THR A 67 1.63 3.88 4.05
C THR A 67 2.53 3.57 5.24
N ASP A 68 2.45 2.35 5.74
CA ASP A 68 3.17 1.91 6.93
C ASP A 68 4.62 1.58 6.53
N PHE A 69 4.79 0.89 5.40
CA PHE A 69 6.09 0.63 4.78
C PHE A 69 6.88 1.92 4.49
N MET A 70 6.24 2.92 3.86
CA MET A 70 6.90 4.18 3.52
C MET A 70 7.24 5.01 4.76
N SER A 71 6.43 4.94 5.81
CA SER A 71 6.73 5.54 7.12
C SER A 71 8.00 4.96 7.71
N GLU A 72 8.13 3.63 7.73
CA GLU A 72 9.33 2.95 8.22
C GLU A 72 10.58 3.25 7.39
N VAL A 73 10.45 3.25 6.06
CA VAL A 73 11.57 3.55 5.16
C VAL A 73 12.04 4.99 5.33
N THR A 74 11.11 5.94 5.41
CA THR A 74 11.42 7.36 5.60
C THR A 74 12.10 7.60 6.95
N TYR A 75 11.61 6.95 8.01
CA TYR A 75 12.23 7.01 9.33
C TYR A 75 13.68 6.50 9.30
N LYS A 76 13.92 5.33 8.71
CA LYS A 76 15.28 4.77 8.56
C LYS A 76 16.19 5.68 7.74
N LEU A 77 15.69 6.28 6.66
CA LEU A 77 16.46 7.22 5.84
C LEU A 77 16.81 8.50 6.61
N SER A 78 15.87 9.03 7.40
CA SER A 78 16.11 10.20 8.27
C SER A 78 17.21 9.92 9.29
N LEU A 79 17.16 8.75 9.95
CA LEU A 79 18.20 8.33 10.90
C LEU A 79 19.58 8.21 10.25
N LYS A 80 19.66 7.64 9.04
CA LYS A 80 20.94 7.55 8.30
C LYS A 80 21.51 8.91 7.96
N LYS A 81 20.67 9.87 7.55
CA LYS A 81 21.13 11.25 7.29
C LYS A 81 21.66 11.92 8.56
N ASN A 82 20.97 11.75 9.67
CA ASN A 82 21.38 12.33 10.95
C ASN A 82 22.66 11.67 11.49
N ALA A 83 22.82 10.35 11.34
CA ALA A 83 24.05 9.64 11.69
C ALA A 83 25.24 10.13 10.85
N PHE A 84 25.04 10.43 9.56
CA PHE A 84 26.10 10.96 8.70
C PHE A 84 26.53 12.39 9.10
N ASN A 85 25.61 13.19 9.64
CA ASN A 85 25.91 14.55 10.12
C ASN A 85 26.64 14.59 11.48
N PHE A 86 26.65 13.49 12.23
CA PHE A 86 27.33 13.39 13.53
C PHE A 86 28.79 12.93 13.42
N VAL A 87 29.22 12.43 12.26
CA VAL A 87 30.61 11.98 12.00
C VAL A 87 31.38 13.02 11.19
N ARG A 88 30.95 14.29 11.25
CA ARG A 88 31.60 15.42 10.58
C ARG A 88 31.97 16.50 11.56
#